data_AF-A0A1M3N4K4-F1
#
_entry.id   AF-A0A1M3N4K4-F1
#
_cell.length_a   1.000
_cell.length_b   1.000
_cell.length_c   1.000
_cell.angle_alpha   90.00
_cell.angle_beta   90.00
_cell.angle_gamma   90.00
#
_symmetry.space_group_name_H-M   'P 1'
#
loop_
_entity.id
_entity.type
_entity.pdbx_description
1 polymer ?
#
loop_
_entity_poly.entity_id
_entity_poly.type
_entity_poly.pdbx_seq_one_letter_code
_entity_poly.pdbx_strand_id
1 'polypeptide(L)'
;MTIKDYDVANPPSPEDWLAMDEGARIEAVREAHERTRSPTGQNAIAHATIHVIVESRLAEGHTAVVSAYDRFRAAGIDRHTTIHALASVVTRHIMAVLEQQAAFDQDAADRDFETLDPAAFRRKR
;
A
#
# COMPACT_ATOMS: atom_id res chain seq x y z
N MET A 1 -21.13 -3.61 -3.44
CA MET A 1 -21.21 -4.18 -2.08
C MET A 1 -20.39 -3.27 -1.17
N THR A 2 -20.93 -2.75 -0.06
CA THR A 2 -20.16 -1.87 0.85
C THR A 2 -19.47 -2.74 1.87
N ILE A 3 -18.16 -2.94 1.72
CA ILE A 3 -17.33 -3.57 2.74
C ILE A 3 -17.12 -2.52 3.83
N LYS A 4 -17.99 -2.56 4.84
CA LYS A 4 -18.01 -1.58 5.95
C LYS A 4 -16.83 -1.72 6.92
N ASP A 5 -16.03 -2.77 6.79
CA ASP A 5 -15.02 -3.11 7.77
C ASP A 5 -13.70 -3.52 7.10
N TYR A 6 -13.11 -2.63 6.29
CA TYR A 6 -11.71 -2.83 5.89
C TYR A 6 -10.84 -2.93 7.15
N ASP A 7 -10.09 -4.02 7.27
CA ASP A 7 -9.05 -4.22 8.27
C ASP A 7 -7.75 -4.45 7.52
N VAL A 8 -6.76 -3.57 7.70
CA VAL A 8 -5.45 -3.71 7.05
C VAL A 8 -4.76 -5.02 7.41
N ALA A 9 -5.07 -5.64 8.56
CA ALA A 9 -4.54 -6.94 8.95
C ALA A 9 -5.27 -8.11 8.26
N ASN A 10 -6.56 -7.93 7.98
CA ASN A 10 -7.45 -8.93 7.37
C ASN A 10 -8.27 -8.27 6.25
N PRO A 11 -7.64 -7.95 5.10
CA PRO A 11 -8.34 -7.27 4.04
C PRO A 11 -9.41 -8.18 3.42
N PRO A 12 -10.37 -7.60 2.68
CA PRO A 12 -11.32 -8.38 1.90
C PRO A 12 -10.64 -9.28 0.87
N SER A 13 -11.39 -10.20 0.26
CA SER A 13 -10.88 -10.98 -0.85
C SER A 13 -10.45 -10.05 -2.02
N PRO A 14 -9.46 -10.44 -2.84
CA PRO A 14 -9.07 -9.65 -4.01
C PRO A 14 -10.25 -9.31 -4.94
N GLU A 15 -11.16 -10.27 -5.15
CA GLU A 15 -12.36 -10.07 -5.97
C GLU A 15 -13.29 -9.01 -5.36
N ASP A 16 -13.57 -9.11 -4.06
CA ASP A 16 -14.41 -8.14 -3.35
C ASP A 16 -13.77 -6.74 -3.34
N TRP A 17 -12.44 -6.66 -3.17
CA TRP A 17 -11.70 -5.40 -3.19
C TRP A 17 -11.77 -4.72 -4.55
N LEU A 18 -11.52 -5.46 -5.63
CA LEU A 18 -11.52 -4.92 -6.98
C LEU A 18 -12.93 -4.60 -7.50
N ALA A 19 -13.97 -5.21 -6.93
CA ALA A 19 -15.36 -4.87 -7.20
C ALA A 19 -15.82 -3.55 -6.55
N MET A 20 -15.03 -2.98 -5.63
CA MET A 20 -15.33 -1.69 -5.02
C MET A 20 -14.93 -0.51 -5.91
N ASP A 21 -15.77 0.51 -5.90
CA ASP A 21 -15.39 1.84 -6.39
C ASP A 21 -14.12 2.35 -5.67
N GLU A 22 -13.26 3.07 -6.39
CA GLU A 22 -12.01 3.59 -5.83
C GLU A 22 -12.26 4.54 -4.66
N GLY A 23 -13.25 5.44 -4.77
CA GLY A 23 -13.63 6.33 -3.69
C GLY A 23 -14.11 5.56 -2.45
N ALA A 24 -14.84 4.46 -2.65
CA ALA A 24 -15.25 3.58 -1.57
C ALA A 24 -14.05 2.86 -0.90
N ARG A 25 -13.03 2.47 -1.68
CA ARG A 25 -11.77 1.90 -1.14
C ARG A 25 -11.02 2.92 -0.30
N ILE A 26 -10.91 4.16 -0.78
CA ILE A 26 -10.23 5.26 -0.07
C ILE A 26 -10.94 5.53 1.26
N GLU A 27 -12.27 5.63 1.23
CA GLU A 27 -13.05 5.90 2.44
C GLU A 27 -12.94 4.75 3.45
N ALA A 28 -13.01 3.49 2.99
CA ALA A 28 -12.85 2.33 3.87
C ALA A 28 -11.49 2.29 4.58
N VAL A 29 -10.40 2.64 3.88
CA VAL A 29 -9.06 2.77 4.49
C VAL A 29 -9.03 3.93 5.49
N ARG A 30 -9.57 5.10 5.13
CA ARG A 30 -9.63 6.28 6.01
C ARG A 30 -10.35 5.95 7.33
N GLU A 31 -11.53 5.34 7.23
CA GLU A 31 -12.35 4.94 8.38
C GLU A 31 -11.63 3.90 9.25
N ALA A 32 -10.88 2.97 8.66
CA ALA A 32 -10.11 1.99 9.41
C ALA A 32 -8.97 2.63 10.23
N HIS A 33 -8.28 3.63 9.68
CA HIS A 33 -7.28 4.41 10.42
C HIS A 33 -7.92 5.20 11.57
N GLU A 34 -9.08 5.82 11.33
CA GLU A 34 -9.84 6.55 12.36
C GLU A 34 -10.27 5.62 13.50
N ARG A 35 -10.86 4.45 13.16
CA ARG A 35 -11.32 3.44 14.12
C ARG A 35 -10.19 2.88 14.98
N THR A 36 -9.02 2.65 14.40
CA THR A 36 -7.84 2.11 15.10
C THR A 36 -6.96 3.19 15.75
N ARG A 37 -7.29 4.48 15.54
CA ARG A 37 -6.48 5.63 15.95
C ARG A 37 -5.04 5.56 15.43
N SER A 38 -4.87 4.97 14.25
CA SER A 38 -3.56 4.86 13.60
C SER A 38 -3.17 6.20 12.98
N PRO A 39 -1.93 6.68 13.13
CA PRO A 39 -1.52 7.98 12.60
C PRO A 39 -1.63 8.04 11.08
N THR A 40 -2.21 9.11 10.55
CA THR A 40 -2.34 9.38 9.10
C THR A 40 -1.55 10.60 8.64
N GLY A 41 -0.83 11.27 9.55
CA GLY A 41 -0.19 12.56 9.26
C GLY A 41 -1.21 13.68 9.07
N GLN A 42 -0.87 14.69 8.26
CA GLN A 42 -1.67 15.91 8.09
C GLN A 42 -2.86 15.75 7.14
N ASN A 43 -2.88 14.71 6.29
CA ASN A 43 -3.95 14.50 5.32
C ASN A 43 -4.32 13.01 5.24
N ALA A 44 -5.44 12.65 5.87
CA ALA A 44 -5.92 11.27 5.94
C ALA A 44 -6.35 10.72 4.57
N ILE A 45 -6.87 11.56 3.68
CA ILE A 45 -7.26 11.16 2.32
C ILE A 45 -6.03 10.80 1.51
N ALA A 46 -5.00 11.65 1.52
CA ALA A 46 -3.75 11.36 0.81
C ALA A 46 -3.10 10.06 1.32
N HIS A 47 -3.09 9.84 2.64
CA HIS A 47 -2.61 8.61 3.24
C HIS A 47 -3.41 7.38 2.75
N ALA A 48 -4.74 7.47 2.80
CA ALA A 48 -5.63 6.39 2.36
C ALA A 48 -5.48 6.09 0.86
N THR A 49 -5.35 7.10 0.01
CA THR A 49 -5.11 6.91 -1.44
C THR A 49 -3.84 6.12 -1.70
N ILE A 50 -2.74 6.41 -0.99
CA ILE A 50 -1.48 5.69 -1.16
C ILE A 50 -1.62 4.22 -0.74
N HIS A 51 -2.33 3.94 0.35
CA HIS A 51 -2.69 2.57 0.75
C HIS A 51 -3.48 1.86 -0.35
N VAL A 52 -4.53 2.50 -0.88
CA VAL A 52 -5.39 1.91 -1.92
C VAL A 52 -4.60 1.53 -3.17
N ILE A 53 -3.59 2.31 -3.56
CA ILE A 53 -2.71 1.94 -4.68
C ILE A 53 -2.02 0.60 -4.39
N VAL A 54 -1.38 0.44 -3.22
CA VAL A 54 -0.67 -0.80 -2.85
C VAL A 54 -1.64 -1.98 -2.72
N GLU A 55 -2.76 -1.79 -2.01
CA GLU A 55 -3.77 -2.83 -1.81
C GLU A 55 -4.35 -3.32 -3.13
N SER A 56 -4.59 -2.41 -4.07
CA SER A 56 -5.12 -2.77 -5.39
C SER A 56 -4.09 -3.53 -6.22
N ARG A 57 -2.80 -3.18 -6.15
CA ARG A 57 -1.73 -3.95 -6.82
C ARG A 57 -1.59 -5.36 -6.24
N LEU A 58 -1.76 -5.51 -4.92
CA LEU A 58 -1.80 -6.83 -4.29
C LEU A 58 -3.01 -7.64 -4.74
N ALA A 59 -4.20 -7.03 -4.80
CA ALA A 59 -5.41 -7.69 -5.27
C ALA A 59 -5.35 -8.07 -6.76
N GLU A 60 -4.71 -7.23 -7.59
CA GLU A 60 -4.43 -7.50 -9.01
C GLU A 60 -3.42 -8.63 -9.22
N GLY A 61 -2.71 -9.06 -8.18
CA GLY A 61 -1.66 -10.07 -8.31
C GLY A 61 -0.39 -9.53 -8.99
N HIS A 62 -0.10 -8.23 -8.86
CA HIS A 62 1.07 -7.61 -9.48
C HIS A 62 2.37 -8.25 -8.96
N THR A 63 3.08 -8.98 -9.81
CA THR A 63 4.19 -9.88 -9.42
C THR A 63 5.23 -9.23 -8.51
N ALA A 64 5.78 -8.07 -8.88
CA ALA A 64 6.81 -7.40 -8.08
C ALA A 64 6.30 -6.98 -6.68
N VAL A 65 5.06 -6.47 -6.60
CA VAL A 65 4.43 -6.03 -5.35
C VAL A 65 4.11 -7.23 -4.45
N VAL A 66 3.56 -8.31 -5.02
CA VAL A 66 3.27 -9.56 -4.28
C VAL A 66 4.56 -10.19 -3.76
N SER A 67 5.61 -10.28 -4.59
CA SER A 67 6.91 -10.83 -4.19
C SER A 67 7.55 -10.02 -3.04
N ALA A 68 7.52 -8.68 -3.14
CA ALA A 68 8.01 -7.81 -2.09
C ALA A 68 7.18 -7.96 -0.80
N TYR A 69 5.86 -8.02 -0.92
CA TYR A 69 4.96 -8.25 0.21
C TYR A 69 5.27 -9.57 0.92
N ASP A 70 5.34 -10.68 0.20
CA ASP A 70 5.63 -12.00 0.76
C ASP A 70 6.98 -12.03 1.47
N ARG A 71 8.00 -11.38 0.89
CA ARG A 71 9.32 -11.24 1.51
C ARG A 71 9.26 -10.46 2.83
N PHE A 72 8.51 -9.36 2.88
CA PHE A 72 8.32 -8.58 4.11
C PHE A 72 7.58 -9.38 5.20
N ARG A 73 6.53 -10.12 4.80
CA ARG A 73 5.78 -10.98 5.71
C ARG A 73 6.64 -12.12 6.25
N ALA A 74 7.44 -12.76 5.39
CA ALA A 74 8.42 -13.80 5.79
C ALA A 74 9.49 -13.26 6.74
N ALA A 75 9.85 -11.97 6.63
CA ALA A 75 10.78 -11.30 7.55
C ALA A 75 10.14 -10.95 8.92
N GLY A 76 8.86 -11.26 9.12
CA GLY A 76 8.12 -11.02 10.36
C GLY A 76 7.57 -9.61 10.51
N ILE A 77 7.52 -8.82 9.43
CA ILE A 77 7.00 -7.45 9.47
C ILE A 77 5.48 -7.51 9.37
N ASP A 78 4.77 -6.79 10.24
CA ASP A 78 3.31 -6.76 10.24
C ASP A 78 2.75 -6.19 8.93
N ARG A 79 1.51 -6.57 8.59
CA ARG A 79 0.91 -6.25 7.31
C ARG A 79 0.79 -4.74 7.10
N HIS A 80 0.38 -3.99 8.12
CA HIS A 80 0.26 -2.54 8.04
C HIS A 80 1.60 -1.86 7.75
N THR A 81 2.65 -2.23 8.48
CA THR A 81 4.02 -1.76 8.22
C THR A 81 4.52 -2.18 6.84
N THR A 82 4.16 -3.36 6.36
CA THR A 82 4.49 -3.84 5.01
C THR A 82 3.85 -2.95 3.95
N ILE A 83 2.57 -2.61 4.08
CA ILE A 83 1.89 -1.69 3.17
C ILE A 83 2.56 -0.31 3.17
N HIS A 84 2.96 0.21 4.34
CA HIS A 84 3.73 1.45 4.43
C HIS A 84 5.09 1.38 3.72
N ALA A 85 5.77 0.23 3.79
CA ALA A 85 7.05 0.04 3.11
C ALA A 85 6.88 0.07 1.59
N LEU A 86 5.90 -0.67 1.06
CA LEU A 86 5.58 -0.67 -0.37
C LEU A 86 5.09 0.70 -0.84
N ALA A 87 4.30 1.40 -0.02
CA ALA A 87 3.87 2.78 -0.26
C ALA A 87 5.04 3.75 -0.45
N SER A 88 6.17 3.54 0.25
CA SER A 88 7.37 4.38 0.08
C SER A 88 7.94 4.32 -1.33
N VAL A 89 7.84 3.16 -1.99
CA VAL A 89 8.24 2.99 -3.40
C VAL A 89 7.28 3.80 -4.28
N VAL A 90 5.97 3.59 -4.13
CA VAL A 90 4.93 4.31 -4.88
C VAL A 90 5.13 5.83 -4.79
N THR A 91 5.29 6.37 -3.59
CA THR A 91 5.46 7.82 -3.39
C THR A 91 6.74 8.33 -4.05
N ARG A 92 7.85 7.57 -4.01
CA ARG A 92 9.10 7.96 -4.67
C ARG A 92 8.92 8.14 -6.18
N HIS A 93 8.24 7.19 -6.84
CA HIS A 93 8.00 7.27 -8.28
C HIS A 93 6.98 8.35 -8.65
N ILE A 94 5.94 8.57 -7.84
CA ILE A 94 5.02 9.70 -8.03
C ILE A 94 5.77 11.03 -7.99
N MET A 95 6.65 11.22 -7.00
CA MET A 95 7.45 12.44 -6.89
C MET A 95 8.40 12.62 -8.09
N ALA A 96 9.04 11.54 -8.57
CA ALA A 96 9.87 11.61 -9.76
C ALA A 96 9.09 12.07 -11.01
N VAL A 97 7.86 11.57 -11.21
CA VAL A 97 6.97 12.02 -12.29
C VAL A 97 6.67 13.52 -12.17
N LEU A 98 6.32 13.99 -10.97
CA LEU A 98 5.95 15.39 -10.74
C LEU A 98 7.12 16.35 -10.87
N GLU A 99 8.30 15.99 -10.35
CA GLU A 99 9.47 16.86 -10.30
C GLU A 99 10.26 16.85 -11.61
N GLN A 100 10.40 15.69 -12.24
CA GLN A 100 11.25 15.51 -13.42
C GLN A 100 10.45 15.58 -14.72
N GLN A 101 9.12 15.68 -14.64
CA GLN A 101 8.19 15.61 -15.78
C GLN A 101 8.43 14.36 -16.65
N ALA A 102 8.95 13.30 -16.03
CA ALA A 102 9.23 12.04 -16.69
C ALA A 102 7.96 11.21 -16.81
N ALA A 103 7.89 10.36 -17.84
CA ALA A 103 6.87 9.32 -17.91
C ALA A 103 7.05 8.34 -16.73
N PHE A 104 5.95 7.77 -16.24
CA PHE A 104 6.02 6.72 -15.23
C PHE A 104 6.69 5.48 -15.82
N ASP A 105 7.81 5.07 -15.20
CA ASP A 105 8.57 3.86 -15.57
C ASP A 105 8.19 2.72 -14.62
N GLN A 106 7.35 1.81 -15.11
CA GLN A 106 6.91 0.63 -14.36
C GLN A 106 8.08 -0.33 -14.07
N ASP A 107 9.01 -0.52 -15.01
CA ASP A 107 10.13 -1.44 -14.83
C ASP A 107 11.08 -0.95 -13.73
N ALA A 108 11.28 0.37 -13.64
CA ALA A 108 12.01 0.97 -12.53
C ALA A 108 11.30 0.78 -11.19
N ALA A 109 9.98 0.95 -11.14
CA ALA A 109 9.19 0.70 -9.93
C ALA A 109 9.27 -0.76 -9.49
N ASP A 110 9.21 -1.70 -10.43
CA ASP A 110 9.30 -3.14 -10.16
C ASP A 110 10.65 -3.51 -9.56
N ARG A 111 11.76 -3.01 -10.14
CA ARG A 111 13.10 -3.18 -9.57
C ARG A 111 13.20 -2.60 -8.15
N ASP A 112 12.56 -1.47 -7.89
CA ASP A 112 12.59 -0.83 -6.57
C ASP A 112 11.76 -1.60 -5.54
N PHE A 113 10.66 -2.26 -5.93
CA PHE A 113 9.99 -3.24 -5.06
C PHE A 113 10.86 -4.47 -4.80
N GLU A 114 11.51 -5.00 -5.83
CA GLU A 114 12.37 -6.17 -5.75
C GLU A 114 13.63 -5.94 -4.89
N THR A 115 14.13 -4.72 -4.82
CA THR A 115 15.31 -4.36 -4.02
C THR A 115 14.98 -3.78 -2.65
N LEU A 116 13.70 -3.52 -2.35
CA LEU A 116 13.26 -2.99 -1.06
C LEU A 116 13.62 -3.96 0.08
N ASP A 117 14.45 -3.48 1.02
CA ASP A 117 14.95 -4.28 2.13
C ASP A 117 14.00 -4.26 3.34
N PRO A 118 13.45 -5.41 3.78
CA PRO A 118 12.67 -5.52 5.00
C PRO A 118 13.39 -4.99 6.25
N ALA A 119 14.72 -5.11 6.33
CA ALA A 119 15.47 -4.71 7.53
C ALA A 119 15.34 -3.22 7.84
N ALA A 120 15.13 -2.36 6.82
CA ALA A 120 14.91 -0.92 6.99
C ALA A 120 13.59 -0.59 7.72
N PHE A 121 12.65 -1.53 7.78
CA PHE A 121 11.31 -1.34 8.34
C PHE A 121 11.06 -2.15 9.62
N ARG A 122 12.06 -2.88 10.12
CA ARG A 122 11.99 -3.53 11.43
C ARG A 122 12.02 -2.46 12.53
N ARG A 123 10.93 -2.34 13.29
CA ARG A 123 10.96 -1.54 14.54
C ARG A 123 12.03 -2.15 15.45
N LYS A 124 13.01 -1.34 15.88
CA LYS A 124 13.88 -1.71 16.99
C LYS A 124 12.98 -1.85 18.23
N ARG A 125 12.96 -3.05 18.82
CA ARG A 125 12.33 -3.28 20.12
C ARG A 125 13.11 -2.55 21.21
#